data_AF-A0A3R7TP61-F1
#
_entry.id   AF-A0A3R7TP61-F1
#
_cell.length_a   1.000
_cell.length_b   1.000
_cell.length_c   1.000
_cell.angle_alpha   90.00
_cell.angle_beta   90.00
_cell.angle_gamma   90.00
#
_symmetry.space_group_name_H-M   'P 1'
#
loop_
_entity.id
_entity.type
_entity.pdbx_description
1 polymer ?
#
loop_
_entity_poly.entity_id
_entity_poly.type
_entity_poly.pdbx_seq_one_letter_code
_entity_poly.pdbx_strand_id
1 'polypeptide(L)'
;MSCGNFEAENGLAAEIDEMNVGVMGVRSTSIHSWVAHKSIRKKMVCEPDPKWMVNARLYGWPGRTNGTYVQLGKPRDFKICRPGKSAIEAMFDNQQRPKLFLMFFTGNAVHRWANAPRRTGRDVKKLMEQLPSGTQCVFMTTVPSYSKKSNDLRKRSQLGIRKAFESYGSECEFVLGHTPLTVKTFQGNKTYFKTSKAGKVRDPYHSTSHGANKFLELRKDALCRAVFKQVKRARSTATATQN
;
A
#
# COMPACT_ATOMS: atom_id res chain seq x y z
N MET A 1 4.85 12.30 8.69
CA MET A 1 6.22 12.25 8.13
C MET A 1 6.40 13.56 7.40
N SER A 2 7.19 14.51 7.93
CA SER A 2 7.48 15.76 7.19
C SER A 2 8.54 15.46 6.14
N CYS A 3 8.32 15.85 4.89
CA CYS A 3 9.25 15.69 3.76
C CYS A 3 10.36 16.77 3.72
N GLY A 4 10.43 17.67 4.71
CA GLY A 4 11.58 18.53 5.02
C GLY A 4 12.13 19.31 3.82
N ASN A 5 13.19 18.79 3.22
CA ASN A 5 13.85 19.42 2.07
C ASN A 5 12.93 19.57 0.84
N PHE A 6 11.95 18.68 0.66
CA PHE A 6 11.03 18.78 -0.48
C PHE A 6 9.84 19.71 -0.24
N GLU A 7 9.47 19.94 1.04
CA GLU A 7 8.33 20.79 1.41
C GLU A 7 8.65 22.27 1.16
N ALA A 8 9.90 22.68 1.41
CA ALA A 8 10.37 24.03 1.17
C ALA A 8 10.54 24.39 -0.33
N GLU A 9 10.81 23.40 -1.19
CA GLU A 9 11.22 23.68 -2.57
C GLU A 9 10.08 23.89 -3.59
N ASN A 10 8.80 23.62 -3.26
CA ASN A 10 7.77 23.60 -4.32
C ASN A 10 6.34 24.03 -3.95
N GLY A 11 6.01 24.41 -2.70
CA GLY A 11 4.63 24.74 -2.31
C GLY A 11 3.63 23.56 -2.34
N LEU A 12 4.09 22.36 -2.72
CA LEU A 12 3.26 21.16 -2.91
C LEU A 12 2.75 20.53 -1.61
N ALA A 13 3.33 20.92 -0.46
CA ALA A 13 2.87 20.42 0.83
C ALA A 13 1.43 20.88 1.11
N ALA A 14 1.14 22.15 0.88
CA ALA A 14 -0.20 22.71 1.02
C ALA A 14 -1.20 22.04 0.04
N GLU A 15 -0.77 21.78 -1.21
CA GLU A 15 -1.60 21.05 -2.18
C GLU A 15 -1.96 19.64 -1.66
N ILE A 16 -1.00 18.92 -1.06
CA ILE A 16 -1.26 17.59 -0.47
C ILE A 16 -2.22 17.69 0.71
N ASP A 17 -2.10 18.72 1.55
CA ASP A 17 -2.99 18.93 2.70
C ASP A 17 -4.45 19.18 2.29
N GLU A 18 -4.66 19.77 1.11
CA GLU A 18 -5.99 19.95 0.50
C GLU A 18 -6.48 18.72 -0.29
N MET A 19 -5.59 17.76 -0.59
CA MET A 19 -5.97 16.52 -1.26
C MET A 19 -6.61 15.54 -0.29
N ASN A 20 -7.65 14.86 -0.76
CA ASN A 20 -8.11 13.65 -0.11
C ASN A 20 -7.09 12.52 -0.38
N VAL A 21 -6.26 12.20 0.60
CA VAL A 21 -5.22 11.18 0.48
C VAL A 21 -5.69 9.85 1.07
N GLY A 22 -5.69 8.80 0.23
CA GLY A 22 -5.95 7.43 0.66
C GLY A 22 -4.64 6.71 0.95
N VAL A 23 -4.53 6.07 2.12
CA VAL A 23 -3.39 5.21 2.46
C VAL A 23 -3.87 3.80 2.74
N MET A 24 -3.31 2.83 2.02
CA MET A 24 -3.62 1.41 2.15
C MET A 24 -2.37 0.62 2.52
N GLY A 25 -2.35 0.07 3.73
CA GLY A 25 -1.43 -0.99 4.14
C GLY A 25 -2.19 -2.29 4.36
N VAL A 26 -1.64 -3.42 3.90
CA VAL A 26 -2.29 -4.72 4.04
C VAL A 26 -1.49 -5.70 4.89
N ARG A 27 -2.19 -6.43 5.78
CA ARG A 27 -1.59 -7.47 6.62
C ARG A 27 -1.81 -8.87 6.08
N SER A 28 -3.02 -9.21 5.64
CA SER A 28 -3.38 -10.57 5.18
C SER A 28 -3.98 -10.63 3.77
N THR A 29 -4.17 -9.48 3.12
CA THR A 29 -4.65 -9.37 1.74
C THR A 29 -3.53 -8.93 0.81
N SER A 30 -3.80 -8.97 -0.50
CA SER A 30 -2.91 -8.49 -1.57
C SER A 30 -3.77 -7.99 -2.73
N ILE A 31 -3.19 -7.39 -3.78
CA ILE A 31 -3.91 -6.77 -4.91
C ILE A 31 -5.04 -7.67 -5.41
N HIS A 32 -4.76 -8.96 -5.62
CA HIS A 32 -5.74 -9.94 -6.10
C HIS A 32 -6.98 -10.13 -5.21
N SER A 33 -6.92 -9.75 -3.93
CA SER A 33 -8.05 -9.71 -3.00
C SER A 33 -8.88 -8.44 -3.18
N TRP A 34 -8.21 -7.30 -3.34
CA TRP A 34 -8.84 -5.98 -3.44
C TRP A 34 -9.54 -5.75 -4.78
N VAL A 35 -9.01 -6.32 -5.86
CA VAL A 35 -9.57 -6.18 -7.23
C VAL A 35 -10.62 -7.24 -7.58
N ALA A 36 -10.95 -8.13 -6.65
CA ALA A 36 -11.90 -9.21 -6.89
C ALA A 36 -13.35 -8.72 -6.79
N HIS A 37 -14.17 -8.93 -7.84
CA HIS A 37 -15.61 -8.62 -7.82
C HIS A 37 -16.44 -9.65 -7.05
N LYS A 38 -16.06 -10.94 -7.18
CA LYS A 38 -16.68 -12.11 -6.55
C LYS A 38 -15.56 -13.11 -6.24
N SER A 39 -15.65 -13.84 -5.12
CA SER A 39 -14.81 -15.00 -4.69
C SER A 39 -14.45 -14.92 -3.20
N ILE A 40 -13.91 -16.02 -2.67
CA ILE A 40 -13.25 -16.07 -1.36
C ILE A 40 -12.24 -14.94 -1.15
N ARG A 41 -11.59 -14.46 -2.22
CA ARG A 41 -10.60 -13.37 -2.13
C ARG A 41 -11.23 -12.02 -1.79
N LYS A 42 -12.44 -11.75 -2.29
CA LYS A 42 -13.21 -10.58 -1.89
C LYS A 42 -13.66 -10.68 -0.44
N LYS A 43 -14.04 -11.89 0.00
CA LYS A 43 -14.43 -12.14 1.40
C LYS A 43 -13.30 -11.79 2.39
N MET A 44 -12.05 -12.04 2.02
CA MET A 44 -10.89 -11.64 2.85
C MET A 44 -10.78 -10.12 3.11
N VAL A 45 -11.40 -9.29 2.26
CA VAL A 45 -11.50 -7.85 2.47
C VAL A 45 -12.80 -7.50 3.22
N CYS A 46 -13.90 -8.18 2.86
CA CYS A 46 -15.25 -7.74 3.18
C CYS A 46 -15.98 -8.45 4.33
N GLU A 47 -15.54 -9.64 4.72
CA GLU A 47 -16.23 -10.47 5.71
C GLU A 47 -15.29 -10.77 6.88
N PRO A 48 -15.55 -10.29 8.12
CA PRO A 48 -14.72 -10.52 9.32
C PRO A 48 -14.13 -11.94 9.39
N ASP A 49 -12.80 -12.09 9.48
CA ASP A 49 -12.19 -13.39 9.75
C ASP A 49 -12.55 -13.78 11.20
N PRO A 50 -13.35 -14.84 11.40
CA PRO A 50 -13.87 -15.20 12.71
C PRO A 50 -12.78 -15.77 13.64
N LYS A 51 -11.65 -16.22 13.10
CA LYS A 51 -10.59 -16.90 13.85
C LYS A 51 -9.43 -15.96 14.19
N TRP A 52 -8.99 -15.17 13.23
CA TRP A 52 -7.77 -14.38 13.37
C TRP A 52 -8.02 -12.86 13.36
N MET A 53 -9.23 -12.43 12.97
CA MET A 53 -9.58 -11.01 12.82
C MET A 53 -8.60 -10.21 11.95
N VAL A 54 -7.99 -10.87 10.96
CA VAL A 54 -6.87 -10.35 10.13
C VAL A 54 -7.32 -9.56 8.90
N ASN A 55 -8.59 -9.26 8.79
CA ASN A 55 -9.12 -8.56 7.63
C ASN A 55 -8.66 -7.11 7.56
N ALA A 56 -8.89 -6.54 6.38
CA ALA A 56 -8.68 -5.14 6.14
C ALA A 56 -9.54 -4.27 7.10
N ARG A 57 -8.89 -3.29 7.72
CA ARG A 57 -9.47 -2.32 8.65
C ARG A 57 -9.14 -0.91 8.19
N LEU A 58 -9.98 0.05 8.55
CA LEU A 58 -9.82 1.47 8.24
C LEU A 58 -9.42 2.24 9.51
N TYR A 59 -8.51 3.21 9.35
CA TYR A 59 -8.07 4.15 10.39
C TYR A 59 -8.15 5.59 9.84
N GLY A 60 -8.49 6.57 10.67
CA GLY A 60 -8.49 8.00 10.30
C GLY A 60 -9.68 8.45 9.42
N TRP A 61 -10.88 7.93 9.69
CA TRP A 61 -12.09 8.25 8.91
C TRP A 61 -12.62 9.68 9.14
N PRO A 62 -13.01 10.44 8.10
CA PRO A 62 -13.67 11.74 8.24
C PRO A 62 -14.91 11.65 9.14
N GLY A 63 -14.91 12.39 10.25
CA GLY A 63 -15.99 12.36 11.25
C GLY A 63 -15.83 11.33 12.38
N ARG A 64 -14.73 10.58 12.44
CA ARG A 64 -14.35 9.78 13.63
C ARG A 64 -13.01 10.24 14.19
N THR A 65 -13.06 11.00 15.28
CA THR A 65 -11.89 11.61 15.94
C THR A 65 -11.15 10.66 16.89
N ASN A 66 -11.74 9.54 17.27
CA ASN A 66 -11.22 8.65 18.31
C ASN A 66 -10.20 7.60 17.82
N GLY A 67 -9.73 7.69 16.56
CA GLY A 67 -8.58 6.91 16.08
C GLY A 67 -8.73 5.38 16.20
N THR A 68 -9.95 4.84 16.25
CA THR A 68 -10.17 3.40 16.38
C THR A 68 -10.22 2.73 15.01
N TYR A 69 -9.55 1.58 14.88
CA TYR A 69 -9.64 0.76 13.67
C TYR A 69 -11.04 0.16 13.52
N VAL A 70 -11.70 0.42 12.39
CA VAL A 70 -13.01 -0.17 12.07
C VAL A 70 -12.88 -1.26 11.00
N GLN A 71 -13.65 -2.33 11.15
CA GLN A 71 -13.70 -3.39 10.14
C GLN A 71 -14.34 -2.85 8.86
N LEU A 72 -13.69 -3.06 7.72
CA LEU A 72 -14.26 -2.69 6.42
C LEU A 72 -15.56 -3.44 6.17
N GLY A 73 -16.57 -2.74 5.65
CA GLY A 73 -17.92 -3.26 5.40
C GLY A 73 -18.91 -3.15 6.57
N LYS A 74 -18.46 -2.84 7.81
CA LYS A 74 -19.37 -2.59 8.94
C LYS A 74 -19.95 -1.16 9.00
N PRO A 75 -19.17 -0.09 8.76
CA PRO A 75 -19.73 1.26 8.76
C PRO A 75 -20.74 1.43 7.63
N ARG A 76 -21.93 1.99 7.94
CA ARG A 76 -22.96 2.28 6.93
C ARG A 76 -22.46 3.26 5.86
N ASP A 77 -21.53 4.13 6.25
CA ASP A 77 -21.06 5.26 5.42
C ASP A 77 -19.85 4.90 4.54
N PHE A 78 -19.21 3.75 4.79
CA PHE A 78 -18.06 3.28 4.00
C PHE A 78 -18.28 1.86 3.45
N LYS A 79 -19.21 1.77 2.51
CA LYS A 79 -19.53 0.54 1.78
C LYS A 79 -18.52 0.30 0.65
N ILE A 80 -17.28 -0.09 0.97
CA ILE A 80 -16.36 -0.63 -0.05
C ILE A 80 -16.68 -2.08 -0.43
N CYS A 81 -17.59 -2.71 0.31
CA CYS A 81 -18.02 -4.08 0.10
C CYS A 81 -19.41 -4.10 -0.53
N ARG A 82 -19.49 -3.64 -1.79
CA ARG A 82 -20.75 -3.60 -2.57
C ARG A 82 -20.91 -4.86 -3.41
N PRO A 83 -22.13 -5.39 -3.61
CA PRO A 83 -22.39 -6.42 -4.61
C PRO A 83 -21.90 -5.97 -6.00
N GLY A 84 -21.39 -6.91 -6.80
CA GLY A 84 -20.95 -6.64 -8.19
C GLY A 84 -19.63 -5.87 -8.34
N LYS A 85 -19.19 -5.10 -7.35
CA LYS A 85 -17.95 -4.31 -7.40
C LYS A 85 -16.82 -4.91 -6.58
N SER A 86 -15.59 -4.57 -6.92
CA SER A 86 -14.39 -4.81 -6.13
C SER A 86 -14.29 -3.80 -5.00
N ALA A 87 -13.39 -4.03 -4.06
CA ALA A 87 -13.15 -3.07 -2.99
C ALA A 87 -12.49 -1.78 -3.50
N ILE A 88 -11.70 -1.86 -4.57
CA ILE A 88 -11.10 -0.69 -5.23
C ILE A 88 -12.17 0.14 -5.93
N GLU A 89 -12.97 -0.46 -6.81
CA GLU A 89 -14.04 0.28 -7.53
C GLU A 89 -15.01 0.95 -6.54
N ALA A 90 -15.45 0.22 -5.51
CA ALA A 90 -16.37 0.77 -4.52
C ALA A 90 -15.75 1.89 -3.66
N MET A 91 -14.43 1.91 -3.49
CA MET A 91 -13.71 3.00 -2.83
C MET A 91 -13.72 4.27 -3.68
N PHE A 92 -13.52 4.13 -4.99
CA PHE A 92 -13.46 5.26 -5.92
C PHE A 92 -14.82 5.75 -6.43
N ASP A 93 -15.89 4.98 -6.24
CA ASP A 93 -17.27 5.45 -6.40
C ASP A 93 -17.72 6.43 -5.30
N ASN A 94 -16.98 6.55 -4.20
CA ASN A 94 -17.40 7.35 -3.06
C ASN A 94 -17.18 8.85 -3.35
N GLN A 95 -18.04 9.72 -2.82
CA GLN A 95 -17.88 11.18 -2.95
C GLN A 95 -16.55 11.65 -2.33
N GLN A 96 -16.09 10.95 -1.30
CA GLN A 96 -14.79 11.15 -0.66
C GLN A 96 -13.73 10.20 -1.24
N ARG A 97 -13.66 10.03 -2.57
CA ARG A 97 -12.61 9.21 -3.19
C ARG A 97 -11.23 9.85 -3.05
N PRO A 98 -10.16 9.05 -2.86
CA PRO A 98 -8.81 9.56 -2.85
C PRO A 98 -8.45 10.25 -4.18
N LYS A 99 -7.82 11.43 -4.12
CA LYS A 99 -7.15 12.05 -5.27
C LYS A 99 -5.71 11.54 -5.41
N LEU A 100 -5.08 11.19 -4.29
CA LEU A 100 -3.77 10.52 -4.21
C LEU A 100 -3.93 9.22 -3.41
N PHE A 101 -3.45 8.11 -3.95
CA PHE A 101 -3.59 6.79 -3.35
C PHE A 101 -2.23 6.10 -3.12
N LEU A 102 -1.86 5.95 -1.85
CA LEU A 102 -0.62 5.30 -1.43
C LEU A 102 -0.90 3.83 -1.04
N MET A 103 -0.24 2.91 -1.72
CA MET A 103 -0.47 1.47 -1.60
C MET A 103 0.79 0.77 -1.09
N PHE A 104 0.74 0.16 0.10
CA PHE A 104 1.85 -0.55 0.73
C PHE A 104 1.60 -2.06 0.76
N PHE A 105 2.26 -2.81 -0.13
CA PHE A 105 2.03 -4.26 -0.30
C PHE A 105 3.32 -5.06 -0.48
N THR A 106 3.51 -6.13 0.30
CA THR A 106 4.38 -7.30 -0.04
C THR A 106 4.35 -8.40 1.02
N GLY A 107 3.64 -8.24 2.14
CA GLY A 107 3.55 -9.30 3.15
C GLY A 107 2.93 -10.59 2.61
N ASN A 108 1.92 -10.47 1.73
CA ASN A 108 1.19 -11.59 1.12
C ASN A 108 1.42 -11.67 -0.39
N ALA A 109 1.06 -12.82 -0.96
CA ALA A 109 1.24 -13.14 -2.38
C ALA A 109 2.71 -13.14 -2.86
N VAL A 110 3.69 -13.14 -1.95
CA VAL A 110 5.12 -13.14 -2.29
C VAL A 110 5.52 -14.25 -3.26
N HIS A 111 5.02 -15.47 -3.06
CA HIS A 111 5.27 -16.59 -3.98
C HIS A 111 4.63 -16.37 -5.35
N ARG A 112 3.41 -15.82 -5.39
CA ARG A 112 2.68 -15.52 -6.62
C ARG A 112 3.44 -14.47 -7.43
N TRP A 113 3.87 -13.39 -6.78
CA TRP A 113 4.58 -12.30 -7.43
C TRP A 113 6.00 -12.68 -7.85
N ALA A 114 6.68 -13.51 -7.06
CA ALA A 114 8.02 -14.00 -7.39
C ALA A 114 8.03 -15.05 -8.52
N ASN A 115 7.03 -15.94 -8.56
CA ASN A 115 7.11 -17.16 -9.37
C ASN A 115 6.02 -17.30 -10.44
N ALA A 116 5.05 -16.38 -10.52
CA ALA A 116 3.95 -16.49 -11.49
C ALA A 116 3.71 -15.18 -12.27
N PRO A 117 4.62 -14.78 -13.19
CA PRO A 117 4.54 -13.50 -13.91
C PRO A 117 3.19 -13.23 -14.56
N ARG A 118 2.58 -14.22 -15.23
CA ARG A 118 1.22 -14.08 -15.83
C ARG A 118 0.14 -13.76 -14.79
N ARG A 119 0.23 -14.34 -13.58
CA ARG A 119 -0.71 -14.10 -12.50
C ARG A 119 -0.49 -12.71 -11.89
N THR A 120 0.77 -12.33 -11.68
CA THR A 120 1.18 -10.98 -11.24
C THR A 120 0.69 -9.91 -12.21
N GLY A 121 0.90 -10.11 -13.50
CA GLY A 121 0.46 -9.20 -14.55
C GLY A 121 -1.05 -8.98 -14.55
N ARG A 122 -1.83 -10.06 -14.43
CA ARG A 122 -3.29 -9.95 -14.30
C ARG A 122 -3.73 -9.19 -13.05
N ASP A 123 -3.02 -9.31 -11.94
CA ASP A 123 -3.37 -8.55 -10.73
C ASP A 123 -3.14 -7.05 -10.94
N VAL A 124 -2.00 -6.67 -11.52
CA VAL A 124 -1.68 -5.27 -11.81
C VAL A 124 -2.60 -4.69 -12.88
N LYS A 125 -2.82 -5.41 -13.98
CA LYS A 125 -3.74 -4.99 -15.04
C LYS A 125 -5.13 -4.68 -14.46
N LYS A 126 -5.68 -5.60 -13.66
CA LYS A 126 -6.98 -5.38 -13.01
C LYS A 126 -6.98 -4.22 -12.03
N LEU A 127 -5.88 -4.00 -11.31
CA LEU A 127 -5.77 -2.84 -10.43
C LEU A 127 -5.83 -1.55 -11.26
N MET A 128 -5.06 -1.46 -12.35
CA MET A 128 -5.04 -0.29 -13.22
C MET A 128 -6.39 -0.03 -13.89
N GLU A 129 -7.08 -1.09 -14.36
CA GLU A 129 -8.43 -0.99 -14.94
C GLU A 129 -9.49 -0.47 -13.94
N GLN A 130 -9.26 -0.67 -12.64
CA GLN A 130 -10.20 -0.30 -11.58
C GLN A 130 -9.88 1.04 -10.92
N LEU A 131 -8.69 1.61 -11.15
CA LEU A 131 -8.39 2.97 -10.75
C LEU A 131 -9.00 3.93 -11.78
N PRO A 132 -9.72 4.98 -11.36
CA PRO A 132 -10.17 6.01 -12.29
C PRO A 132 -8.98 6.63 -13.04
N SER A 133 -9.19 6.97 -14.31
CA SER A 133 -8.17 7.66 -15.12
C SER A 133 -7.68 8.94 -14.41
N GLY A 134 -6.38 9.19 -14.45
CA GLY A 134 -5.75 10.34 -13.79
C GLY A 134 -5.65 10.25 -12.27
N THR A 135 -6.01 9.11 -11.66
CA THR A 135 -5.80 8.89 -10.23
C THR A 135 -4.31 8.88 -9.92
N GLN A 136 -3.87 9.81 -9.07
CA GLN A 136 -2.49 9.83 -8.61
C GLN A 136 -2.24 8.66 -7.67
N CYS A 137 -1.17 7.90 -7.89
CA CYS A 137 -0.90 6.72 -7.10
C CYS A 137 0.59 6.45 -6.89
N VAL A 138 0.89 5.91 -5.70
CA VAL A 138 2.22 5.40 -5.34
C VAL A 138 2.05 3.98 -4.85
N PHE A 139 2.79 3.05 -5.43
CA PHE A 139 2.87 1.68 -4.95
C PHE A 139 4.23 1.45 -4.31
N MET A 140 4.24 0.98 -3.06
CA MET A 140 5.45 0.70 -2.32
C MET A 140 5.41 -0.71 -1.74
N THR A 141 6.52 -1.43 -1.84
CA THR A 141 6.65 -2.68 -1.09
C THR A 141 6.96 -2.41 0.39
N THR A 142 6.44 -3.25 1.26
CA THR A 142 6.56 -3.20 2.72
C THR A 142 7.96 -3.54 3.23
N VAL A 143 8.14 -3.37 4.54
CA VAL A 143 9.38 -3.62 5.29
C VAL A 143 9.95 -5.03 5.05
N PRO A 144 11.29 -5.20 5.06
CA PRO A 144 11.91 -6.52 5.08
C PRO A 144 11.57 -7.33 6.33
N SER A 145 11.64 -8.65 6.18
CA SER A 145 11.49 -9.61 7.27
C SER A 145 12.81 -9.84 8.00
N TYR A 146 12.73 -10.49 9.16
CA TYR A 146 13.90 -10.88 9.94
C TYR A 146 14.77 -11.92 9.22
N SER A 147 14.16 -12.85 8.46
CA SER A 147 14.88 -13.99 7.87
C SER A 147 15.34 -13.75 6.44
N LYS A 148 16.54 -14.24 6.12
CA LYS A 148 17.13 -14.16 4.78
C LYS A 148 16.26 -14.80 3.70
N LYS A 149 15.78 -16.02 3.94
CA LYS A 149 14.92 -16.77 3.00
C LYS A 149 13.68 -15.97 2.58
N SER A 150 13.04 -15.31 3.53
CA SER A 150 11.86 -14.49 3.28
C SER A 150 12.22 -13.19 2.54
N ASN A 151 13.34 -12.57 2.87
CA ASN A 151 13.83 -11.37 2.16
C ASN A 151 14.21 -11.67 0.71
N ASP A 152 14.86 -12.80 0.44
CA ASP A 152 15.20 -13.23 -0.92
C ASP A 152 13.92 -13.43 -1.76
N LEU A 153 12.89 -14.04 -1.17
CA LEU A 153 11.60 -14.21 -1.83
C LEU A 153 10.89 -12.87 -2.06
N ARG A 154 10.86 -11.98 -1.05
CA ARG A 154 10.26 -10.65 -1.17
C ARG A 154 10.99 -9.77 -2.18
N LYS A 155 12.31 -9.90 -2.31
CA LYS A 155 13.10 -9.23 -3.36
C LYS A 155 12.68 -9.69 -4.75
N ARG A 156 12.58 -11.01 -4.99
CA ARG A 156 12.07 -11.53 -6.28
C ARG A 156 10.62 -11.10 -6.54
N SER A 157 9.78 -11.14 -5.51
CA SER A 157 8.40 -10.67 -5.57
C SER A 157 8.31 -9.19 -5.96
N GLN A 158 9.13 -8.32 -5.35
CA GLN A 158 9.20 -6.89 -5.68
C GLN A 158 9.59 -6.66 -7.15
N LEU A 159 10.58 -7.40 -7.65
CA LEU A 159 10.97 -7.31 -9.06
C LEU A 159 9.84 -7.77 -9.99
N GLY A 160 9.17 -8.88 -9.66
CA GLY A 160 8.06 -9.40 -10.45
C GLY A 160 6.88 -8.44 -10.53
N ILE A 161 6.48 -7.84 -9.39
CA ILE A 161 5.39 -6.87 -9.38
C ILE A 161 5.79 -5.56 -10.06
N ARG A 162 7.01 -5.05 -9.85
CA ARG A 162 7.53 -3.86 -10.55
C ARG A 162 7.49 -4.04 -12.07
N LYS A 163 7.99 -5.17 -12.57
CA LYS A 163 7.94 -5.49 -14.01
C LYS A 163 6.51 -5.50 -14.54
N ALA A 164 5.55 -5.98 -13.77
CA ALA A 164 4.14 -5.93 -14.15
C ALA A 164 3.62 -4.49 -14.21
N PHE A 165 3.94 -3.62 -13.24
CA PHE A 165 3.59 -2.19 -13.31
C PHE A 165 4.16 -1.53 -14.58
N GLU A 166 5.43 -1.79 -14.91
CA GLU A 166 6.08 -1.29 -16.12
C GLU A 166 5.41 -1.82 -17.40
N SER A 167 5.09 -3.11 -17.46
CA SER A 167 4.54 -3.76 -18.66
C SER A 167 3.09 -3.34 -18.99
N TYR A 168 2.33 -2.89 -18.00
CA TYR A 168 0.93 -2.47 -18.19
C TYR A 168 0.77 -0.94 -18.20
N GLY A 169 1.87 -0.20 -18.40
CA GLY A 169 1.82 1.26 -18.52
C GLY A 169 1.24 1.94 -17.30
N SER A 170 1.51 1.40 -16.10
CA SER A 170 0.95 1.97 -14.87
C SER A 170 1.39 3.41 -14.69
N GLU A 171 0.42 4.28 -14.38
CA GLU A 171 0.69 5.68 -14.05
C GLU A 171 1.25 5.85 -12.63
N CYS A 172 1.20 4.79 -11.80
CA CYS A 172 1.65 4.85 -10.41
C CYS A 172 3.18 4.89 -10.31
N GLU A 173 3.70 5.68 -9.37
CA GLU A 173 5.11 5.60 -9.01
C GLU A 173 5.39 4.34 -8.18
N PHE A 174 6.40 3.57 -8.58
CA PHE A 174 6.80 2.37 -7.87
C PHE A 174 8.00 2.64 -6.95
N VAL A 175 7.79 2.58 -5.63
CA VAL A 175 8.83 2.76 -4.62
C VAL A 175 9.30 1.40 -4.09
N LEU A 176 10.59 1.13 -4.23
CA LEU A 176 11.19 -0.08 -3.66
C LEU A 176 11.26 0.04 -2.13
N GLY A 177 10.63 -0.88 -1.42
CA GLY A 177 10.81 -1.08 0.01
C GLY A 177 11.91 -2.07 0.36
N HIS A 178 12.11 -3.11 -0.45
CA HIS A 178 13.23 -4.05 -0.30
C HIS A 178 14.43 -3.55 -1.09
N THR A 179 15.29 -2.76 -0.45
CA THR A 179 16.56 -2.27 -0.98
C THR A 179 17.72 -2.93 -0.23
N PRO A 180 18.97 -2.87 -0.73
CA PRO A 180 20.12 -3.35 0.03
C PRO A 180 20.21 -2.74 1.43
N LEU A 181 19.94 -1.43 1.54
CA LEU A 181 19.95 -0.71 2.81
C LEU A 181 18.88 -1.24 3.78
N THR A 182 17.62 -1.35 3.35
CA THR A 182 16.57 -1.85 4.25
C THR A 182 16.79 -3.32 4.60
N VAL A 183 17.24 -4.17 3.67
CA VAL A 183 17.54 -5.57 4.00
C VAL A 183 18.67 -5.65 5.03
N LYS A 184 19.75 -4.87 4.88
CA LYS A 184 20.84 -4.79 5.85
C LYS A 184 20.36 -4.35 7.24
N THR A 185 19.44 -3.39 7.31
CA THR A 185 18.92 -2.89 8.59
C THR A 185 18.06 -3.90 9.34
N PHE A 186 17.19 -4.64 8.63
CA PHE A 186 16.16 -5.46 9.26
C PHE A 186 16.53 -6.94 9.38
N GLN A 187 17.29 -7.50 8.43
CA GLN A 187 17.61 -8.91 8.44
C GLN A 187 18.49 -9.27 9.64
N GLY A 188 18.08 -10.27 10.42
CA GLY A 188 18.80 -10.71 11.62
C GLY A 188 18.75 -9.74 12.80
N ASN A 189 18.16 -8.54 12.64
CA ASN A 189 18.14 -7.52 13.68
C ASN A 189 16.87 -7.60 14.53
N LYS A 190 16.96 -8.22 15.71
CA LYS A 190 15.82 -8.48 16.60
C LYS A 190 15.17 -7.20 17.16
N THR A 191 15.88 -6.07 17.17
CA THR A 191 15.39 -4.77 17.69
C THR A 191 14.10 -4.32 17.01
N TYR A 192 13.90 -4.71 15.75
CA TYR A 192 12.73 -4.31 14.96
C TYR A 192 11.60 -5.33 14.95
N PHE A 193 11.70 -6.43 15.70
CA PHE A 193 10.71 -7.51 15.71
C PHE A 193 10.29 -7.89 17.13
N LYS A 194 9.12 -8.50 17.26
CA LYS A 194 8.63 -8.97 18.56
C LYS A 194 9.44 -10.17 19.03
N THR A 195 9.99 -10.10 20.25
CA THR A 195 10.75 -11.19 20.88
C THR A 195 9.96 -11.86 22.01
N SER A 196 10.37 -13.06 22.40
CA SER A 196 9.97 -13.73 23.64
C SER A 196 10.75 -13.19 24.84
N LYS A 197 10.39 -13.62 26.06
CA LYS A 197 11.17 -13.33 27.28
C LYS A 197 12.62 -13.83 27.16
N ALA A 198 12.85 -14.95 26.48
CA ALA A 198 14.17 -15.49 26.17
C ALA A 198 14.89 -14.77 25.01
N GLY A 199 14.35 -13.66 24.49
CA GLY A 199 14.97 -12.86 23.43
C GLY A 199 14.82 -13.42 22.01
N LYS A 200 14.08 -14.52 21.81
CA LYS A 200 13.86 -15.14 20.49
C LYS A 200 12.77 -14.40 19.70
N VAL A 201 13.01 -14.09 18.43
CA VAL A 201 12.00 -13.49 17.54
C VAL A 201 10.80 -14.43 17.40
N ARG A 202 9.59 -13.93 17.71
CA ARG A 202 8.32 -14.67 17.65
C ARG A 202 7.56 -14.43 16.35
N ASP A 203 7.69 -13.24 15.79
CA ASP A 203 7.09 -12.89 14.50
C ASP A 203 8.20 -12.33 13.59
N PRO A 204 8.75 -13.15 12.70
CA PRO A 204 9.83 -12.72 11.82
C PRO A 204 9.34 -11.91 10.62
N TYR A 205 8.03 -11.74 10.44
CA TYR A 205 7.44 -11.15 9.22
C TYR A 205 6.95 -9.72 9.42
N HIS A 206 6.49 -9.40 10.63
CA HIS A 206 5.92 -8.10 10.97
C HIS A 206 6.85 -7.38 11.94
N SER A 207 7.32 -6.20 11.54
CA SER A 207 8.11 -5.35 12.42
C SER A 207 7.22 -4.75 13.53
N THR A 208 7.85 -4.37 14.64
CA THR A 208 7.22 -3.50 15.65
C THR A 208 6.99 -2.09 15.08
N SER A 209 6.27 -1.23 15.81
CA SER A 209 6.12 0.19 15.44
C SER A 209 7.47 0.90 15.31
N HIS A 210 8.44 0.56 16.17
CA HIS A 210 9.80 1.06 16.08
C HIS A 210 10.47 0.67 14.74
N GLY A 211 10.32 -0.60 14.32
CA GLY A 211 10.79 -1.04 13.01
C GLY A 211 10.04 -0.38 11.85
N ALA A 212 8.73 -0.19 11.94
CA ALA A 212 7.97 0.51 10.91
C ALA A 212 8.43 1.97 10.75
N ASN A 213 8.68 2.67 11.85
CA ASN A 213 9.21 4.04 11.84
C ASN A 213 10.61 4.10 11.21
N LYS A 214 11.51 3.18 11.60
CA LYS A 214 12.85 3.13 10.99
C LYS A 214 12.78 2.84 9.49
N PHE A 215 11.86 1.97 9.07
CA PHE A 215 11.66 1.68 7.65
C PHE A 215 11.22 2.92 6.88
N LEU A 216 10.22 3.62 7.41
CA LEU A 216 9.70 4.86 6.81
C LEU A 216 10.77 5.95 6.77
N GLU A 217 11.62 6.07 7.79
CA GLU A 217 12.79 6.97 7.79
C GLU A 217 13.75 6.64 6.63
N LEU A 218 14.13 5.36 6.48
CA LEU A 218 15.04 4.92 5.41
C LEU A 218 14.45 5.05 3.99
N ARG A 219 13.13 5.13 3.87
CA ARG A 219 12.42 5.25 2.59
C ARG A 219 11.79 6.61 2.36
N LYS A 220 11.92 7.53 3.32
CA LYS A 220 11.32 8.86 3.35
C LYS A 220 11.52 9.58 2.03
N ASP A 221 12.77 9.81 1.63
CA ASP A 221 13.07 10.60 0.43
C ASP A 221 12.52 9.97 -0.85
N ALA A 222 12.57 8.63 -0.95
CA ALA A 222 12.05 7.93 -2.11
C ALA A 222 10.52 8.03 -2.19
N LEU A 223 9.85 7.94 -1.04
CA LEU A 223 8.40 8.09 -0.94
C LEU A 223 7.98 9.54 -1.22
N CYS A 224 8.65 10.52 -0.62
CA CYS A 224 8.40 11.95 -0.85
C CYS A 224 8.55 12.30 -2.33
N ARG A 225 9.64 11.88 -3.00
CA ARG A 225 9.83 12.11 -4.45
C ARG A 225 8.70 11.51 -5.27
N ALA A 226 8.28 10.29 -4.97
CA ALA A 226 7.19 9.63 -5.68
C ALA A 226 5.86 10.37 -5.51
N VAL A 227 5.54 10.80 -4.29
CA VAL A 227 4.35 11.59 -3.99
C VAL A 227 4.38 12.91 -4.76
N PHE A 228 5.44 13.70 -4.63
CA PHE A 228 5.52 15.00 -5.31
C PHE A 228 5.51 14.89 -6.83
N LYS A 229 6.09 13.83 -7.39
CA LYS A 229 6.01 13.59 -8.84
C LYS A 229 4.57 13.39 -9.31
N GLN A 230 3.76 12.65 -8.54
CA GLN A 230 2.34 12.44 -8.85
C GLN A 230 1.52 13.72 -8.66
N VAL A 231 1.75 14.47 -7.58
CA VAL A 231 1.07 15.77 -7.36
C VAL A 231 1.40 16.76 -8.50
N LYS A 232 2.67 16.89 -8.89
CA LYS A 232 3.08 17.72 -10.03
C LYS A 232 2.40 17.29 -11.34
N ARG A 233 2.28 15.97 -11.59
CA ARG A 233 1.58 15.44 -12.77
C ARG A 233 0.10 15.85 -12.78
N ALA A 234 -0.60 15.72 -11.66
CA ALA A 234 -2.00 16.12 -11.56
C ALA A 234 -2.19 17.61 -11.91
N ARG A 235 -1.29 18.47 -11.42
CA ARG A 235 -1.32 19.91 -11.72
C ARG A 235 -1.19 20.18 -13.23
N SER A 236 -0.21 19.55 -13.87
CA SER A 236 0.00 19.71 -15.33
C SER A 236 -1.19 19.25 -16.16
N THR A 237 -1.86 18.15 -15.78
CA THR A 237 -3.08 17.69 -16.45
C THR A 237 -4.24 18.68 -16.27
N ALA A 238 -4.39 19.26 -15.08
CA ALA A 238 -5.45 20.23 -14.81
C ALA A 238 -5.30 21.51 -15.64
N THR A 239 -4.09 22.06 -15.74
CA THR A 239 -3.80 23.24 -16.58
C THR A 239 -4.00 22.95 -18.06
N ALA A 240 -3.61 21.76 -18.54
CA ALA A 240 -3.78 21.39 -19.95
C ALA A 240 -5.26 21.19 -20.36
N THR A 241 -6.18 21.01 -19.40
CA THR A 241 -7.62 20.86 -19.68
C THR A 241 -8.35 22.21 -19.69
N GLN A 242 -7.69 23.29 -19.26
CA GLN A 242 -8.27 24.65 -19.18
C GLN A 242 -7.92 25.53 -20.39
N ASN A 243 -6.98 25.08 -21.23
CA ASN A 243 -6.58 25.72 -22.49
C ASN A 243 -7.09 24.91 -23.69
#